data_AF-A0A7C2F9Z8-F1
#
_entry.id   AF-A0A7C2F9Z8-F1
#
_cell.length_a   1.000
_cell.length_b   1.000
_cell.length_c   1.000
_cell.angle_alpha   90.00
_cell.angle_beta   90.00
_cell.angle_gamma   90.00
#
_symmetry.space_group_name_H-M   'P 1'
#
loop_
_entity.id
_entity.type
_entity.pdbx_description
1 polymer ?
#
loop_
_entity_poly.entity_id
_entity_poly.type
_entity_poly.pdbx_seq_one_letter_code
_entity_poly.pdbx_strand_id
1 'polypeptide(L)'
;MQRLRKPCLIGIWIGISTGFLYGQAITKSEPKRTEDLTYESQRLRCNLKMAKARQIGLQQDRTQAQFLLEILTGPACMIESGDTGFGFVAPRAFHIEVAALTALGRLGDERLLPQMRSLGEKGWREVPFYRANLARLQVESRYSAPTSFEKLREKVQMYYELVGLSKVHLVNYLRSEAEQQTPLLPPTLERIALRHITEIVANAYSGGVSNAFQLLNDLDYAKDPPSALRVQLAQVPPHRRAEWLIARICQRKVFDVYADYEVQALIDCGADAIPQIMEALRATGTPRRMLLEALCAIEFSKGCPTLCQLAEGDDTALAQQAKNLLRFPVVVRASDW
;
A
#
# COMPACT_ATOMS: atom_id res chain seq x y z
N MET A 1 25.00 -56.17 0.85
CA MET A 1 25.46 -54.80 0.53
C MET A 1 24.26 -53.97 0.11
N GLN A 2 23.64 -53.26 1.05
CA GLN A 2 22.57 -52.30 0.80
C GLN A 2 23.14 -50.89 0.99
N ARG A 3 22.98 -50.01 0.01
CA ARG A 3 23.22 -48.56 0.17
C ARG A 3 21.95 -47.81 -0.22
N LEU A 4 21.25 -47.37 0.81
CA LEU A 4 20.22 -46.34 0.78
C LEU A 4 20.83 -45.01 0.31
N ARG A 5 20.23 -44.40 -0.73
CA ARG A 5 20.50 -43.00 -1.11
C ARG A 5 19.72 -42.08 -0.18
N LYS A 6 20.42 -41.16 0.49
CA LYS A 6 19.87 -40.06 1.29
C LYS A 6 19.57 -38.84 0.41
N PRO A 7 18.61 -37.98 0.82
CA PRO A 7 18.11 -36.85 0.03
C PRO A 7 19.03 -35.61 0.14
N CYS A 8 19.14 -34.86 -0.96
CA CYS A 8 19.81 -33.55 -1.01
C CYS A 8 18.87 -32.45 -0.51
N LEU A 9 19.21 -31.86 0.64
CA LEU A 9 18.71 -30.58 1.12
C LEU A 9 19.43 -29.45 0.35
N ILE A 10 18.68 -28.64 -0.38
CA ILE A 10 19.17 -27.39 -0.98
C ILE A 10 19.08 -26.32 0.09
N GLY A 11 20.24 -25.90 0.61
CA GLY A 11 20.38 -24.85 1.62
C GLY A 11 20.18 -23.47 1.00
N ILE A 12 19.23 -22.71 1.56
CA ILE A 12 19.06 -21.28 1.35
C ILE A 12 20.15 -20.56 2.15
N TRP A 13 21.03 -19.82 1.46
CA TRP A 13 22.02 -18.96 2.07
C TRP A 13 21.34 -17.71 2.64
N ILE A 14 21.18 -17.68 3.97
CA ILE A 14 20.96 -16.45 4.72
C ILE A 14 22.33 -16.05 5.28
N GLY A 15 22.89 -14.97 4.76
CA GLY A 15 24.13 -14.37 5.28
C GLY A 15 23.88 -13.76 6.65
N ILE A 16 24.09 -14.55 7.70
CA ILE A 16 24.24 -14.06 9.07
C ILE A 16 25.72 -13.79 9.29
N SER A 17 26.12 -12.53 9.28
CA SER A 17 27.43 -12.10 9.77
C SER A 17 27.44 -12.19 11.30
N THR A 18 27.90 -13.33 11.81
CA THR A 18 28.20 -13.54 13.23
C THR A 18 29.44 -12.74 13.64
N GLY A 19 29.27 -11.85 14.60
CA GLY A 19 30.35 -11.15 15.28
C GLY A 19 29.90 -10.62 16.65
N PHE A 20 29.52 -11.52 17.56
CA PHE A 20 29.33 -11.19 18.98
C PHE A 20 29.99 -12.27 19.83
N LEU A 21 31.18 -11.97 20.33
CA LEU A 21 31.77 -12.65 21.49
C LEU A 21 31.49 -11.78 22.72
N TYR A 22 31.00 -12.44 23.75
CA TYR A 22 30.65 -11.93 25.06
C TYR A 22 31.83 -11.22 25.76
N GLY A 23 31.49 -10.15 26.50
CA GLY A 23 32.22 -9.74 27.70
C GLY A 23 32.81 -8.34 27.64
N GLN A 24 32.03 -7.32 28.03
CA GLN A 24 32.53 -6.20 28.83
C GLN A 24 31.36 -5.46 29.49
N ALA A 25 31.61 -4.97 30.71
CA ALA A 25 30.63 -4.45 31.65
C ALA A 25 29.74 -3.36 31.06
N ILE A 26 28.44 -3.47 31.28
CA ILE A 26 27.45 -2.42 31.02
C ILE A 26 27.70 -1.30 32.03
N THR A 27 28.51 -0.32 31.65
CA THR A 27 28.36 1.03 32.20
C THR A 27 27.09 1.61 31.59
N LYS A 28 26.14 2.01 32.45
CA LYS A 28 24.96 2.78 32.06
C LYS A 28 25.41 4.04 31.31
N SER A 29 25.30 4.03 29.98
CA SER A 29 25.25 5.24 29.17
C SER A 29 23.81 5.41 28.70
N GLU A 30 23.18 6.51 29.12
CA GLU A 30 21.93 6.97 28.52
C GLU A 30 22.14 7.21 27.02
N PRO A 31 21.28 6.70 26.12
CA PRO A 31 21.31 7.12 24.73
C PRO A 31 20.99 8.61 24.66
N LYS A 32 21.84 9.35 23.97
CA LYS A 32 21.81 10.82 23.87
C LYS A 32 20.61 11.27 23.04
N ARG A 33 19.81 12.17 23.61
CA ARG A 33 18.68 12.98 23.07
C ARG A 33 18.80 13.48 21.61
N THR A 34 19.99 13.50 21.04
CA THR A 34 20.29 13.87 19.64
C THR A 34 20.01 12.76 18.62
N GLU A 35 20.24 11.48 18.96
CA GLU A 35 19.98 10.36 18.04
C GLU A 35 18.47 10.20 17.78
N ASP A 36 17.65 10.38 18.82
CA ASP A 36 16.20 10.40 18.76
C ASP A 36 15.64 11.48 17.82
N LEU A 37 16.21 12.69 17.83
CA LEU A 37 15.77 13.79 16.96
C LEU A 37 16.08 13.53 15.48
N THR A 38 17.23 12.92 15.17
CA THR A 38 17.58 12.52 13.80
C THR A 38 16.70 11.38 13.29
N TYR A 39 16.42 10.38 14.13
CA TYR A 39 15.55 9.26 13.79
C TYR A 39 14.12 9.73 13.49
N GLU A 40 13.54 10.55 14.38
CA GLU A 40 12.20 11.11 14.22
C GLU A 40 12.08 11.97 12.96
N SER A 41 13.10 12.78 12.69
CA SER A 41 13.17 13.60 11.47
C SER A 41 13.24 12.75 10.20
N GLN A 42 14.00 11.65 10.21
CA GLN A 42 14.08 10.72 9.08
C GLN A 42 12.75 9.97 8.87
N ARG A 43 12.12 9.54 9.97
CA ARG A 43 10.82 8.87 9.96
C ARG A 43 9.75 9.74 9.30
N LEU A 44 9.68 11.01 9.71
CA LEU A 44 8.77 12.01 9.14
C LEU A 44 9.00 12.19 7.64
N ARG A 45 10.26 12.34 7.21
CA ARG A 45 10.61 12.46 5.78
C ARG A 45 10.17 11.24 4.98
N CYS A 46 10.34 10.05 5.52
CA CYS A 46 9.98 8.81 4.85
C CYS A 46 8.44 8.63 4.75
N ASN A 47 7.68 9.05 5.76
CA ASN A 47 6.21 9.17 5.65
C ASN A 47 5.77 10.18 4.59
N LEU A 48 6.41 11.36 4.54
CA LEU A 48 6.07 12.40 3.56
C LEU A 48 6.33 11.91 2.13
N LYS A 49 7.44 11.21 1.91
CA LYS A 49 7.77 10.62 0.61
C LYS A 49 6.73 9.61 0.15
N MET A 50 6.29 8.72 1.04
CA MET A 50 5.29 7.70 0.72
C MET A 50 3.91 8.31 0.45
N ALA A 51 3.46 9.23 1.29
CA ALA A 51 2.21 9.95 1.08
C ALA A 51 2.23 10.71 -0.26
N LYS A 52 3.34 11.39 -0.58
CA LYS A 52 3.52 12.08 -1.85
C LYS A 52 3.53 11.13 -3.04
N ALA A 53 4.29 10.03 -2.98
CA ALA A 53 4.34 9.03 -4.05
C ALA A 53 2.94 8.49 -4.35
N ARG A 54 2.17 8.19 -3.31
CA ARG A 54 0.79 7.74 -3.43
C ARG A 54 -0.11 8.76 -4.12
N GLN A 55 -0.07 10.03 -3.69
CA GLN A 55 -0.85 11.11 -4.30
C GLN A 55 -0.53 11.28 -5.79
N ILE A 56 0.75 11.24 -6.16
CA ILE A 56 1.19 11.28 -7.57
C ILE A 56 0.54 10.15 -8.37
N GLY A 57 0.54 8.92 -7.83
CA GLY A 57 -0.08 7.76 -8.47
C GLY A 57 -1.60 7.88 -8.62
N LEU A 58 -2.30 8.31 -7.56
CA LEU A 58 -3.76 8.48 -7.56
C LEU A 58 -4.22 9.56 -8.54
N GLN A 59 -3.48 10.67 -8.62
CA GLN A 59 -3.74 11.78 -9.54
C GLN A 59 -3.21 11.53 -10.96
N GLN A 60 -2.47 10.43 -11.16
CA GLN A 60 -1.75 10.13 -12.39
C GLN A 60 -0.85 11.30 -12.85
N ASP A 61 -0.23 12.01 -11.90
CA ASP A 61 0.56 13.22 -12.17
C ASP A 61 1.93 12.89 -12.77
N ARG A 62 1.98 12.87 -14.11
CA ARG A 62 3.19 12.58 -14.88
C ARG A 62 4.30 13.61 -14.68
N THR A 63 3.98 14.84 -14.27
CA THR A 63 5.00 15.89 -14.08
C THR A 63 5.93 15.58 -12.92
N GLN A 64 5.50 14.73 -11.99
CA GLN A 64 6.27 14.32 -10.81
C GLN A 64 6.91 12.93 -10.94
N ALA A 65 6.96 12.35 -12.14
CA ALA A 65 7.57 11.03 -12.36
C ALA A 65 9.04 10.96 -11.90
N GLN A 66 9.80 12.05 -12.05
CA GLN A 66 11.19 12.12 -11.62
C GLN A 66 11.35 11.92 -10.10
N PHE A 67 10.45 12.47 -9.30
CA PHE A 67 10.44 12.26 -7.84
C PHE A 67 10.26 10.78 -7.48
N LEU A 68 9.43 10.05 -8.22
CA LEU A 68 9.23 8.61 -8.01
C LEU A 68 10.46 7.80 -8.40
N LEU A 69 11.14 8.17 -9.48
CA LEU A 69 12.39 7.52 -9.90
C LEU A 69 13.50 7.74 -8.87
N GLU A 70 13.63 8.96 -8.33
CA GLU A 70 14.61 9.30 -7.30
C GLU A 70 14.45 8.48 -6.03
N ILE A 71 13.22 8.07 -5.68
CA ILE A 71 12.97 7.14 -4.57
C ILE A 71 13.63 5.78 -4.84
N LEU A 72 13.56 5.28 -6.08
CA LEU A 72 14.00 3.93 -6.45
C LEU A 72 15.49 3.85 -6.80
N THR A 73 16.08 4.97 -7.22
CA THR A 73 17.50 5.02 -7.62
C THR A 73 18.39 5.74 -6.60
N GLY A 74 17.80 6.47 -5.67
CA GLY A 74 18.51 7.17 -4.61
C GLY A 74 19.01 6.23 -3.50
N PRO A 75 19.80 6.75 -2.55
CA PRO A 75 20.20 5.97 -1.39
C PRO A 75 18.97 5.59 -0.56
N ALA A 76 18.95 4.33 -0.09
CA ALA A 76 17.86 3.82 0.74
C ALA A 76 17.65 4.69 1.99
N CYS A 77 16.39 4.85 2.41
CA CYS A 77 16.07 5.42 3.71
C CYS A 77 16.57 4.43 4.78
N MET A 78 17.71 4.74 5.43
CA MET A 78 18.31 3.91 6.48
C MET A 78 17.50 4.01 7.78
N ILE A 79 16.32 3.38 7.80
CA ILE A 79 15.55 3.15 9.02
C ILE A 79 15.39 1.63 9.13
N GLU A 80 16.25 1.01 9.94
CA GLU A 80 16.38 -0.45 10.09
C GLU A 80 15.32 -1.08 11.00
N SER A 81 14.54 -0.28 11.73
CA SER A 81 13.53 -0.79 12.65
C SER A 81 12.28 -1.27 11.90
N GLY A 82 11.77 -2.44 12.33
CA GLY A 82 10.62 -3.16 11.79
C GLY A 82 9.28 -2.46 12.02
N ASP A 83 9.17 -1.21 11.62
CA ASP A 83 7.94 -0.45 11.68
C ASP A 83 6.96 -1.01 10.65
N THR A 84 5.79 -1.39 11.15
CA THR A 84 4.66 -1.89 10.37
C THR A 84 4.18 -0.82 9.38
N GLY A 85 4.38 -1.06 8.09
CA GLY A 85 3.46 -0.52 7.09
C GLY A 85 2.15 -1.30 7.20
N PHE A 86 1.01 -0.63 7.12
CA PHE A 86 -0.24 -1.36 7.29
C PHE A 86 -0.41 -2.45 6.21
N GLY A 87 -0.82 -3.65 6.62
CA GLY A 87 -1.15 -4.79 5.73
C GLY A 87 -0.12 -5.91 5.62
N PHE A 88 1.17 -5.62 5.79
CA PHE A 88 2.23 -6.63 5.90
C PHE A 88 3.48 -6.03 6.55
N VAL A 89 4.34 -6.87 7.12
CA VAL A 89 5.57 -6.45 7.80
C VAL A 89 6.72 -6.43 6.81
N ALA A 90 7.29 -5.25 6.58
CA ALA A 90 8.53 -5.06 5.83
C ALA A 90 9.27 -3.81 6.34
N PRO A 91 10.57 -3.65 6.03
CA PRO A 91 11.28 -2.42 6.33
C PRO A 91 10.62 -1.20 5.70
N ARG A 92 10.67 -0.05 6.37
CA ARG A 92 10.04 1.18 5.89
C ARG A 92 10.53 1.60 4.50
N ALA A 93 11.82 1.39 4.19
CA ALA A 93 12.37 1.64 2.86
C ALA A 93 11.60 0.87 1.77
N PHE A 94 11.31 -0.40 2.01
CA PHE A 94 10.56 -1.25 1.08
C PHE A 94 9.15 -0.72 0.83
N HIS A 95 8.46 -0.23 1.86
CA HIS A 95 7.13 0.38 1.71
C HIS A 95 7.17 1.64 0.82
N ILE A 96 8.18 2.49 0.97
CA ILE A 96 8.37 3.69 0.14
C ILE A 96 8.66 3.31 -1.31
N GLU A 97 9.52 2.30 -1.53
CA GLU A 97 9.84 1.78 -2.86
C GLU A 97 8.62 1.18 -3.54
N VAL A 98 7.81 0.39 -2.83
CA VAL A 98 6.56 -0.16 -3.36
C VAL A 98 5.55 0.94 -3.69
N ALA A 99 5.45 1.98 -2.87
CA ALA A 99 4.61 3.14 -3.16
C ALA A 99 5.05 3.85 -4.46
N ALA A 100 6.36 4.03 -4.65
CA ALA A 100 6.90 4.63 -5.86
C ALA A 100 6.71 3.74 -7.11
N LEU A 101 6.98 2.43 -7.00
CA LEU A 101 6.76 1.46 -8.08
C LEU A 101 5.29 1.45 -8.53
N THR A 102 4.37 1.45 -7.59
CA THR A 102 2.93 1.45 -7.90
C THR A 102 2.49 2.76 -8.52
N ALA A 103 2.95 3.89 -7.99
CA ALA A 103 2.67 5.19 -8.55
C ALA A 103 3.17 5.29 -9.99
N LEU A 104 4.40 4.84 -10.26
CA LEU A 104 4.94 4.76 -11.63
C LEU A 104 4.07 3.86 -12.52
N GLY A 105 3.66 2.69 -12.02
CA GLY A 105 2.74 1.79 -12.73
C GLY A 105 1.43 2.47 -13.14
N ARG A 106 0.87 3.35 -12.30
CA ARG A 106 -0.36 4.11 -12.55
C ARG A 106 -0.20 5.23 -13.58
N LEU A 107 1.00 5.79 -13.76
CA LEU A 107 1.22 6.94 -14.66
C LEU A 107 1.00 6.60 -16.14
N GLY A 108 1.29 5.34 -16.53
CA GLY A 108 1.19 4.91 -17.93
C GLY A 108 2.06 5.74 -18.88
N ASP A 109 3.21 6.24 -18.42
CA ASP A 109 4.10 7.05 -19.27
C ASP A 109 5.19 6.17 -19.88
N GLU A 110 5.08 5.93 -21.20
CA GLU A 110 6.01 5.08 -21.95
C GLU A 110 7.48 5.53 -21.81
N ARG A 111 7.71 6.84 -21.60
CA ARG A 111 9.05 7.41 -21.44
C ARG A 111 9.77 6.90 -20.19
N LEU A 112 9.06 6.28 -19.25
CA LEU A 112 9.60 5.71 -18.00
C LEU A 112 10.02 4.24 -18.16
N LEU A 113 9.68 3.58 -19.27
CA LEU A 113 9.99 2.17 -19.49
C LEU A 113 11.50 1.86 -19.46
N PRO A 114 12.39 2.67 -20.08
CA PRO A 114 13.83 2.40 -20.01
C PRO A 114 14.35 2.40 -18.57
N GLN A 115 13.95 3.38 -17.76
CA GLN A 115 14.36 3.51 -16.36
C GLN A 115 13.82 2.34 -15.53
N MET A 116 12.54 1.98 -15.70
CA MET A 116 11.95 0.82 -15.03
C MET A 116 12.65 -0.49 -15.42
N ARG A 117 13.03 -0.69 -16.69
CA ARG A 117 13.79 -1.89 -17.10
C ARG A 117 15.19 -1.93 -16.47
N SER A 118 15.85 -0.78 -16.34
CA SER A 118 17.17 -0.68 -15.69
C SER A 118 17.15 -1.09 -14.21
N LEU A 119 16.03 -0.88 -13.50
CA LEU A 119 15.87 -1.40 -12.13
C LEU A 119 15.93 -2.93 -12.10
N GLY A 120 15.34 -3.58 -13.10
CA GLY A 120 15.38 -5.04 -13.23
C GLY A 120 16.82 -5.57 -13.35
N GLU A 121 17.67 -4.88 -14.11
CA GLU A 121 19.11 -5.21 -14.25
C GLU A 121 19.87 -5.05 -12.92
N LYS A 122 19.37 -4.21 -12.01
CA LYS A 122 19.91 -3.97 -10.66
C LYS A 122 19.34 -4.91 -9.59
N GLY A 123 18.72 -6.03 -9.99
CA GLY A 123 18.26 -7.08 -9.08
C GLY A 123 16.77 -7.05 -8.72
N TRP A 124 15.99 -6.10 -9.26
CA TRP A 124 14.54 -6.02 -8.96
C TRP A 124 13.69 -7.06 -9.70
N ARG A 125 14.23 -7.79 -10.68
CA ARG A 125 13.48 -8.72 -11.55
C ARG A 125 12.63 -9.73 -10.79
N GLU A 126 13.14 -10.25 -9.68
CA GLU A 126 12.45 -11.28 -8.89
C GLU A 126 11.47 -10.69 -7.87
N VAL A 127 11.44 -9.36 -7.69
CA VAL A 127 10.53 -8.70 -6.74
C VAL A 127 9.11 -8.69 -7.32
N PRO A 128 8.10 -9.30 -6.67
CA PRO A 128 6.73 -9.37 -7.19
C PRO A 128 6.13 -7.99 -7.53
N PHE A 129 6.34 -7.01 -6.66
CA PHE A 129 5.88 -5.63 -6.89
C PHE A 129 6.51 -4.98 -8.11
N TYR A 130 7.78 -5.26 -8.41
CA TYR A 130 8.45 -4.74 -9.60
C TYR A 130 7.82 -5.33 -10.87
N ARG A 131 7.71 -6.66 -10.93
CA ARG A 131 7.13 -7.36 -12.09
C ARG A 131 5.72 -6.88 -12.39
N ALA A 132 4.86 -6.84 -11.38
CA ALA A 132 3.47 -6.42 -11.53
C ALA A 132 3.32 -4.96 -11.97
N ASN A 133 4.18 -4.06 -11.49
CA ASN A 133 4.11 -2.64 -11.82
C ASN A 133 4.79 -2.27 -13.14
N LEU A 134 5.84 -3.00 -13.56
CA LEU A 134 6.37 -2.88 -14.92
C LEU A 134 5.31 -3.27 -15.96
N ALA A 135 4.64 -4.42 -15.75
CA ALA A 135 3.53 -4.84 -16.59
C ALA A 135 2.40 -3.79 -16.60
N ARG A 136 2.07 -3.23 -15.44
CA ARG A 136 1.05 -2.18 -15.31
C ARG A 136 1.42 -0.94 -16.12
N LEU A 137 2.64 -0.43 -15.97
CA LEU A 137 3.12 0.74 -16.71
C LEU A 137 2.99 0.55 -18.22
N GLN A 138 3.39 -0.62 -18.73
CA GLN A 138 3.31 -0.96 -20.16
C GLN A 138 1.87 -1.04 -20.68
N VAL A 139 0.96 -1.58 -19.86
CA VAL A 139 -0.45 -1.67 -20.22
C VAL A 139 -1.13 -0.30 -20.18
N GLU A 140 -0.87 0.48 -19.14
CA GLU A 140 -1.43 1.84 -18.98
C GLU A 140 -0.91 2.80 -20.07
N SER A 141 0.33 2.63 -20.55
CA SER A 141 0.86 3.43 -21.66
C SER A 141 0.17 3.15 -22.99
N ARG A 142 -0.36 1.93 -23.18
CA ARG A 142 -1.10 1.55 -24.39
C ARG A 142 -2.60 1.76 -24.27
N TYR A 143 -3.16 1.60 -23.08
CA TYR A 143 -4.60 1.64 -22.80
C TYR A 143 -4.91 2.50 -21.57
N SER A 144 -4.68 3.82 -21.65
CA SER A 144 -4.84 4.72 -20.50
C SER A 144 -6.27 4.78 -19.94
N ALA A 145 -7.28 4.86 -20.79
CA ALA A 145 -8.69 4.92 -20.38
C ALA A 145 -9.58 4.13 -21.38
N PRO A 146 -9.81 2.82 -21.17
CA PRO A 146 -10.63 2.04 -22.07
C PRO A 146 -12.09 2.51 -22.02
N THR A 147 -12.66 2.84 -23.18
CA THR A 147 -14.04 3.36 -23.32
C THR A 147 -15.06 2.28 -23.68
N SER A 148 -14.63 1.04 -23.89
CA SER A 148 -15.51 -0.10 -24.18
C SER A 148 -15.03 -1.35 -23.44
N PHE A 149 -15.93 -2.34 -23.34
CA PHE A 149 -15.63 -3.62 -22.73
C PHE A 149 -14.52 -4.38 -23.47
N GLU A 150 -14.52 -4.32 -24.81
CA GLU A 150 -13.53 -4.98 -25.67
C GLU A 150 -12.13 -4.43 -25.42
N LYS A 151 -12.00 -3.10 -25.38
CA LYS A 151 -10.73 -2.43 -25.05
C LYS A 151 -10.26 -2.74 -23.64
N LEU A 152 -11.19 -2.80 -22.68
CA LEU A 152 -10.88 -3.21 -21.32
C LEU A 152 -10.40 -4.66 -21.26
N ARG A 153 -11.06 -5.57 -21.99
CA ARG A 153 -10.65 -6.98 -22.09
C ARG A 153 -9.26 -7.12 -22.70
N GLU A 154 -8.96 -6.39 -23.77
CA GLU A 154 -7.62 -6.33 -24.38
C GLU A 154 -6.56 -5.81 -23.40
N LYS A 155 -6.88 -4.74 -22.65
CA LYS A 155 -6.03 -4.19 -21.60
C LYS A 155 -5.68 -5.23 -20.52
N VAL A 156 -6.70 -5.92 -20.00
CA VAL A 156 -6.51 -6.96 -18.96
C VAL A 156 -5.77 -8.18 -19.51
N GLN A 157 -6.04 -8.58 -20.75
CA GLN A 157 -5.33 -9.68 -21.41
C GLN A 157 -3.84 -9.38 -21.59
N MET A 158 -3.51 -8.17 -22.06
CA MET A 158 -2.12 -7.73 -22.17
C MET A 158 -1.42 -7.69 -20.80
N TYR A 159 -2.15 -7.30 -19.74
CA TYR A 159 -1.61 -7.32 -18.38
C TYR A 159 -1.22 -8.73 -17.93
N TYR A 160 -2.09 -9.71 -18.16
CA TYR A 160 -1.81 -11.13 -17.89
C TYR A 160 -0.53 -11.61 -18.61
N GLU A 161 -0.43 -11.33 -19.90
CA GLU A 161 0.73 -11.71 -20.72
C GLU A 161 2.03 -11.10 -20.19
N LEU A 162 2.02 -9.81 -19.86
CA LEU A 162 3.21 -9.10 -19.40
C LEU A 162 3.66 -9.48 -17.99
N VAL A 163 2.72 -9.74 -17.07
CA VAL A 163 3.07 -10.19 -15.72
C VAL A 163 3.51 -11.67 -15.71
N GLY A 164 3.18 -12.42 -16.76
CA GLY A 164 3.50 -13.84 -16.91
C GLY A 164 2.53 -14.74 -16.15
N LEU A 165 1.25 -14.34 -16.05
CA LEU A 165 0.19 -15.11 -15.39
C LEU A 165 -0.96 -15.32 -16.37
N SER A 166 -1.67 -16.45 -16.26
CA SER A 166 -2.93 -16.66 -16.96
C SER A 166 -4.13 -16.45 -16.02
N LYS A 167 -5.30 -16.15 -16.58
CA LYS A 167 -6.56 -16.13 -15.80
C LYS A 167 -6.78 -17.46 -15.08
N VAL A 168 -6.56 -18.58 -15.78
CA VAL A 168 -6.72 -19.94 -15.21
C VAL A 168 -5.79 -20.16 -14.02
N HIS A 169 -4.54 -19.70 -14.10
CA HIS A 169 -3.60 -19.76 -12.97
C HIS A 169 -4.13 -19.00 -11.76
N LEU A 170 -4.59 -17.75 -11.94
CA LEU A 170 -5.17 -16.97 -10.83
C LEU A 170 -6.41 -17.63 -10.23
N VAL A 171 -7.30 -18.18 -11.06
CA VAL A 171 -8.49 -18.91 -10.58
C VAL A 171 -8.09 -20.10 -9.71
N ASN A 172 -7.11 -20.90 -10.17
CA ASN A 172 -6.62 -22.04 -9.41
C ASN A 172 -5.94 -21.62 -8.10
N TYR A 173 -5.11 -20.58 -8.16
CA TYR A 173 -4.44 -20.00 -6.98
C TYR A 173 -5.45 -19.57 -5.90
N LEU A 174 -6.49 -18.81 -6.28
CA LEU A 174 -7.52 -18.34 -5.34
C LEU A 174 -8.40 -19.47 -4.79
N ARG A 175 -8.50 -20.60 -5.51
CA ARG A 175 -9.17 -21.80 -5.02
C ARG A 175 -8.30 -22.55 -4.00
N SER A 176 -6.98 -22.64 -4.24
CA SER A 176 -6.05 -23.35 -3.36
C SER A 176 -5.66 -22.58 -2.09
N GLU A 177 -5.70 -21.25 -2.11
CA GLU A 177 -5.29 -20.41 -0.97
C GLU A 177 -6.30 -20.33 0.19
N ALA A 178 -7.30 -21.21 0.23
CA ALA A 178 -8.42 -21.14 1.17
C ALA A 178 -8.03 -21.06 2.68
N GLU A 179 -6.77 -21.30 3.08
CA GLU A 179 -6.40 -21.47 4.49
C GLU A 179 -5.05 -20.87 4.95
N GLN A 180 -4.22 -20.25 4.09
CA GLN A 180 -2.76 -20.18 4.39
C GLN A 180 -2.03 -18.84 4.30
N GLN A 181 -2.69 -17.67 4.34
CA GLN A 181 -1.92 -16.43 4.49
C GLN A 181 -1.82 -15.93 5.92
N THR A 182 -0.59 -15.94 6.41
CA THR A 182 -0.15 -15.13 7.54
C THR A 182 -0.25 -13.66 7.14
N PRO A 183 -1.10 -12.84 7.77
CA PRO A 183 -1.38 -11.45 7.39
C PRO A 183 -0.21 -10.46 7.55
N LEU A 184 1.02 -10.96 7.69
CA LEU A 184 2.23 -10.20 7.95
C LEU A 184 3.28 -10.36 6.85
N LEU A 185 3.08 -11.24 5.87
CA LEU A 185 4.05 -11.42 4.78
C LEU A 185 3.69 -10.52 3.58
N PRO A 186 4.70 -10.03 2.82
CA PRO A 186 4.46 -9.32 1.57
C PRO A 186 3.57 -10.15 0.62
N PRO A 187 2.65 -9.52 -0.12
CA PRO A 187 1.76 -10.24 -1.02
C PRO A 187 2.53 -10.90 -2.18
N THR A 188 2.02 -12.06 -2.59
CA THR A 188 2.50 -12.80 -3.77
C THR A 188 2.24 -12.01 -5.06
N LEU A 189 2.90 -12.41 -6.15
CA LEU A 189 2.67 -11.82 -7.47
C LEU A 189 1.21 -11.96 -7.90
N GLU A 190 0.58 -13.10 -7.61
CA GLU A 190 -0.82 -13.39 -7.91
C GLU A 190 -1.77 -12.43 -7.22
N ARG A 191 -1.56 -12.12 -5.93
CA ARG A 191 -2.38 -11.16 -5.20
C ARG A 191 -2.18 -9.74 -5.70
N ILE A 192 -0.95 -9.34 -5.99
CA ILE A 192 -0.67 -8.01 -6.56
C ILE A 192 -1.34 -7.89 -7.94
N ALA A 193 -1.23 -8.92 -8.78
CA ALA A 193 -1.87 -8.95 -10.09
C ALA A 193 -3.40 -8.88 -9.98
N LEU A 194 -4.02 -9.64 -9.07
CA LEU A 194 -5.46 -9.57 -8.81
C LEU A 194 -5.89 -8.14 -8.41
N ARG A 195 -5.13 -7.49 -7.53
CA ARG A 195 -5.41 -6.13 -7.08
C ARG A 195 -5.27 -5.11 -8.19
N HIS A 196 -4.28 -5.25 -9.07
CA HIS A 196 -4.17 -4.41 -10.26
C HIS A 196 -5.31 -4.63 -11.25
N ILE A 197 -5.68 -5.88 -11.53
CA ILE A 197 -6.79 -6.20 -12.42
C ILE A 197 -8.10 -5.62 -11.89
N THR A 198 -8.37 -5.78 -10.59
CA THR A 198 -9.57 -5.24 -9.94
C THR A 198 -9.58 -3.72 -9.96
N GLU A 199 -8.42 -3.06 -9.77
CA GLU A 199 -8.31 -1.60 -9.91
C GLU A 199 -8.55 -1.14 -11.36
N ILE A 200 -7.96 -1.79 -12.35
CA ILE A 200 -8.16 -1.50 -13.78
C ILE A 200 -9.66 -1.61 -14.14
N VAL A 201 -10.31 -2.68 -13.71
CA VAL A 201 -11.74 -2.93 -13.95
C VAL A 201 -12.61 -1.90 -13.22
N ALA A 202 -12.32 -1.62 -11.95
CA ALA A 202 -13.03 -0.63 -11.13
C ALA A 202 -12.94 0.79 -11.71
N ASN A 203 -11.78 1.17 -12.23
CA ASN A 203 -11.57 2.46 -12.89
C ASN A 203 -12.34 2.55 -14.20
N ALA A 204 -12.36 1.48 -15.00
CA ALA A 204 -13.14 1.43 -16.24
C ALA A 204 -14.66 1.49 -15.98
N TYR A 205 -15.14 0.80 -14.94
CA TYR A 205 -16.52 0.91 -14.49
C TYR A 205 -16.89 2.35 -14.11
N SER A 206 -16.06 2.98 -13.28
CA SER A 206 -16.23 4.38 -12.87
C SER A 206 -16.17 5.35 -14.07
N GLY A 207 -15.44 4.97 -15.13
CA GLY A 207 -15.32 5.71 -16.40
C GLY A 207 -16.44 5.43 -17.41
N GLY A 208 -17.47 4.64 -17.06
CA GLY A 208 -18.66 4.43 -17.89
C GLY A 208 -18.77 3.08 -18.59
N VAL A 209 -17.80 2.16 -18.41
CA VAL A 209 -17.91 0.79 -18.93
C VAL A 209 -18.78 -0.04 -17.98
N SER A 210 -20.10 0.04 -18.16
CA SER A 210 -21.10 -0.51 -17.23
C SER A 210 -20.98 -2.01 -16.95
N ASN A 211 -20.47 -2.79 -17.91
CA ASN A 211 -20.27 -4.23 -17.79
C ASN A 211 -18.82 -4.63 -17.41
N ALA A 212 -17.96 -3.69 -17.01
CA ALA A 212 -16.55 -3.94 -16.71
C ALA A 212 -16.33 -5.10 -15.72
N PHE A 213 -17.16 -5.21 -14.67
CA PHE A 213 -17.04 -6.27 -13.66
C PHE A 213 -17.25 -7.68 -14.19
N GLN A 214 -17.81 -7.88 -15.39
CA GLN A 214 -17.92 -9.21 -16.01
C GLN A 214 -16.55 -9.88 -16.21
N LEU A 215 -15.46 -9.10 -16.33
CA LEU A 215 -14.09 -9.66 -16.41
C LEU A 215 -13.66 -10.36 -15.11
N LEU A 216 -14.31 -10.07 -13.99
CA LEU A 216 -14.00 -10.64 -12.69
C LEU A 216 -14.87 -11.87 -12.33
N ASN A 217 -15.89 -12.23 -13.12
CA ASN A 217 -16.90 -13.24 -12.75
C ASN A 217 -16.32 -14.59 -12.30
N ASP A 218 -15.19 -15.02 -12.86
CA ASP A 218 -14.57 -16.32 -12.52
C ASP A 218 -13.47 -16.20 -11.45
N LEU A 219 -13.13 -14.97 -11.05
CA LEU A 219 -12.11 -14.70 -10.04
C LEU A 219 -12.81 -14.54 -8.70
N ASP A 220 -12.43 -15.37 -7.73
CA ASP A 220 -12.91 -15.25 -6.35
C ASP A 220 -12.20 -14.10 -5.62
N TYR A 221 -12.30 -12.89 -6.18
CA TYR A 221 -11.63 -11.69 -5.68
C TYR A 221 -12.13 -11.25 -4.30
N ALA A 222 -13.30 -11.75 -3.88
CA ALA A 222 -13.87 -11.52 -2.56
C ALA A 222 -12.97 -12.07 -1.43
N LYS A 223 -12.14 -13.08 -1.73
CA LYS A 223 -11.14 -13.64 -0.79
C LYS A 223 -9.93 -12.73 -0.54
N ASP A 224 -9.72 -11.71 -1.37
CA ASP A 224 -8.73 -10.66 -1.13
C ASP A 224 -9.47 -9.38 -0.72
N PRO A 225 -9.56 -9.06 0.59
CA PRO A 225 -10.32 -7.91 1.06
C PRO A 225 -9.99 -6.57 0.38
N PRO A 226 -8.73 -6.27 0.01
CA PRO A 226 -8.40 -5.07 -0.77
C PRO A 226 -9.06 -5.04 -2.15
N SER A 227 -9.05 -6.17 -2.86
CA SER A 227 -9.71 -6.30 -4.17
C SER A 227 -11.23 -6.13 -4.02
N ALA A 228 -11.82 -6.79 -3.02
CA ALA A 228 -13.25 -6.67 -2.72
C ALA A 228 -13.67 -5.22 -2.40
N LEU A 229 -12.89 -4.54 -1.55
CA LEU A 229 -13.16 -3.16 -1.16
C LEU A 229 -13.07 -2.19 -2.37
N ARG A 230 -12.14 -2.39 -3.30
CA ARG A 230 -12.07 -1.57 -4.54
C ARG A 230 -13.31 -1.73 -5.40
N VAL A 231 -13.76 -2.95 -5.60
CA VAL A 231 -14.98 -3.24 -6.38
C VAL A 231 -16.21 -2.62 -5.72
N GLN A 232 -16.32 -2.67 -4.39
CA GLN A 232 -17.41 -2.02 -3.66
C GLN A 232 -17.34 -0.49 -3.81
N LEU A 233 -16.17 0.13 -3.62
CA LEU A 233 -16.00 1.57 -3.73
C LEU A 233 -16.29 2.13 -5.13
N ALA A 234 -15.97 1.39 -6.18
CA ALA A 234 -16.28 1.80 -7.55
C ALA A 234 -17.80 1.86 -7.81
N GLN A 235 -18.59 1.10 -7.07
CA GLN A 235 -20.05 1.12 -7.14
C GLN A 235 -20.67 2.21 -6.25
N VAL A 236 -19.89 2.80 -5.33
CA VAL A 236 -20.33 3.93 -4.50
C VAL A 236 -20.04 5.24 -5.26
N PRO A 237 -21.05 6.13 -5.43
CA PRO A 237 -20.84 7.43 -6.05
C PRO A 237 -19.71 8.21 -5.36
N PRO A 238 -18.81 8.90 -6.10
CA PRO A 238 -17.63 9.54 -5.51
C PRO A 238 -17.92 10.42 -4.29
N HIS A 239 -18.96 11.26 -4.35
CA HIS A 239 -19.37 12.16 -3.28
C HIS A 239 -19.89 11.46 -2.01
N ARG A 240 -20.20 10.15 -2.07
CA ARG A 240 -20.67 9.35 -0.92
C ARG A 240 -19.60 8.42 -0.35
N ARG A 241 -18.42 8.32 -0.96
CA ARG A 241 -17.40 7.35 -0.57
C ARG A 241 -16.90 7.56 0.85
N ALA A 242 -16.64 8.81 1.25
CA ALA A 242 -16.19 9.12 2.61
C ALA A 242 -17.24 8.72 3.66
N GLU A 243 -18.50 9.12 3.47
CA GLU A 243 -19.63 8.74 4.34
C GLU A 243 -19.74 7.21 4.46
N TRP A 244 -19.72 6.51 3.33
CA TRP A 244 -19.83 5.05 3.27
C TRP A 244 -18.67 4.35 3.99
N LEU A 245 -17.43 4.81 3.79
CA LEU A 245 -16.24 4.26 4.45
C LEU A 245 -16.29 4.49 5.96
N ILE A 246 -16.66 5.70 6.40
CA ILE A 246 -16.79 6.03 7.83
C ILE A 246 -17.85 5.14 8.48
N ALA A 247 -19.03 5.00 7.86
CA ALA A 247 -20.08 4.13 8.38
C ALA A 247 -19.59 2.68 8.53
N ARG A 248 -18.87 2.18 7.52
CA ARG A 248 -18.30 0.82 7.52
C ARG A 248 -17.24 0.64 8.61
N ILE A 249 -16.34 1.61 8.79
CA ILE A 249 -15.33 1.64 9.87
C ILE A 249 -16.01 1.65 11.24
N CYS A 250 -17.04 2.48 11.43
CA CYS A 250 -17.77 2.60 12.70
C CYS A 250 -18.57 1.35 13.07
N GLN A 251 -19.00 0.57 12.07
CA GLN A 251 -19.75 -0.68 12.30
C GLN A 251 -18.86 -1.88 12.64
N ARG A 252 -17.53 -1.74 12.56
CA ARG A 252 -16.61 -2.85 12.87
C ARG A 252 -16.67 -3.22 14.35
N LYS A 253 -16.84 -4.52 14.59
CA LYS A 253 -16.74 -5.11 15.93
C LYS A 253 -15.31 -5.53 16.27
N VAL A 254 -14.49 -5.83 15.25
CA VAL A 254 -13.10 -6.29 15.37
C VAL A 254 -12.23 -5.52 14.39
N PHE A 255 -11.11 -5.02 14.88
CA PHE A 255 -10.08 -4.35 14.09
C PHE A 255 -8.99 -5.37 13.77
N ASP A 256 -9.01 -5.87 12.54
CA ASP A 256 -7.99 -6.75 11.96
C ASP A 256 -7.11 -5.97 10.99
N VAL A 257 -6.11 -6.64 10.40
CA VAL A 257 -5.22 -6.04 9.40
C VAL A 257 -5.95 -5.52 8.14
N TYR A 258 -7.22 -5.88 7.94
CA TYR A 258 -8.00 -5.42 6.81
C TYR A 258 -8.69 -4.09 7.08
N ALA A 259 -8.92 -3.76 8.35
CA ALA A 259 -9.50 -2.49 8.76
C ALA A 259 -8.65 -1.31 8.25
N ASP A 260 -7.32 -1.42 8.19
CA ASP A 260 -6.51 -0.33 7.67
C ASP A 260 -6.54 -0.18 6.13
N TYR A 261 -7.11 -1.13 5.36
CA TYR A 261 -7.41 -0.85 3.95
C TYR A 261 -8.60 0.10 3.82
N GLU A 262 -9.54 0.07 4.75
CA GLU A 262 -10.67 1.01 4.78
C GLU A 262 -10.22 2.41 5.20
N VAL A 263 -9.32 2.48 6.20
CA VAL A 263 -8.64 3.74 6.56
C VAL A 263 -7.86 4.28 5.37
N GLN A 264 -7.13 3.42 4.67
CA GLN A 264 -6.40 3.85 3.49
C GLN A 264 -7.30 4.37 2.36
N ALA A 265 -8.43 3.70 2.10
CA ALA A 265 -9.42 4.18 1.14
C ALA A 265 -10.05 5.51 1.58
N LEU A 266 -10.21 5.73 2.89
CA LEU A 266 -10.70 7.00 3.43
C LEU A 266 -9.68 8.11 3.25
N ILE A 267 -8.39 7.81 3.46
CA ILE A 267 -7.28 8.73 3.18
C ILE A 267 -7.28 9.15 1.70
N ASP A 268 -7.57 8.22 0.78
CA ASP A 268 -7.63 8.50 -0.66
C ASP A 268 -8.79 9.41 -1.07
N CYS A 269 -9.83 9.54 -0.22
CA CYS A 269 -10.88 10.54 -0.42
C CYS A 269 -10.35 11.98 -0.21
N GLY A 270 -9.18 12.14 0.41
CA GLY A 270 -8.49 13.41 0.52
C GLY A 270 -9.21 14.43 1.40
N ALA A 271 -8.97 15.72 1.12
CA ALA A 271 -9.48 16.82 1.95
C ALA A 271 -11.02 16.86 2.02
N ASP A 272 -11.70 16.36 0.99
CA ASP A 272 -13.17 16.32 0.92
C ASP A 272 -13.80 15.42 1.99
N ALA A 273 -13.02 14.51 2.60
CA ALA A 273 -13.47 13.64 3.68
C ALA A 273 -13.35 14.26 5.08
N ILE A 274 -12.60 15.36 5.25
CA ILE A 274 -12.32 15.97 6.56
C ILE A 274 -13.62 16.34 7.30
N PRO A 275 -14.60 17.02 6.66
CA PRO A 275 -15.83 17.40 7.35
C PRO A 275 -16.61 16.20 7.93
N GLN A 276 -16.69 15.10 7.17
CA GLN A 276 -17.41 13.89 7.58
C GLN A 276 -16.64 13.14 8.67
N ILE A 277 -15.30 13.12 8.61
CA ILE A 277 -14.46 12.56 9.68
C ILE A 277 -14.69 13.32 10.98
N MET A 278 -14.69 14.66 10.92
CA MET A 278 -14.90 15.52 12.08
C MET A 278 -16.27 15.33 12.70
N GLU A 279 -17.31 15.19 11.88
CA GLU A 279 -18.66 14.91 12.37
C GLU A 279 -18.73 13.54 13.08
N ALA A 280 -18.12 12.50 12.49
CA ALA A 280 -18.09 11.17 13.11
C ALA A 280 -17.30 11.13 14.43
N LEU A 281 -16.22 11.91 14.56
CA LEU A 281 -15.43 12.01 15.79
C LEU A 281 -16.21 12.60 16.97
N ARG A 282 -17.25 13.40 16.70
CA ARG A 282 -18.15 13.96 17.73
C ARG A 282 -19.13 12.93 18.29
N ALA A 283 -19.40 11.86 17.55
CA ALA A 283 -20.31 10.81 17.99
C ALA A 283 -19.67 9.90 19.07
N THR A 284 -20.49 9.44 20.01
CA THR A 284 -20.08 8.48 21.06
C THR A 284 -19.94 7.07 20.49
N GLY A 285 -18.92 6.33 20.92
CA GLY A 285 -18.70 4.94 20.49
C GLY A 285 -17.99 4.78 19.14
N THR A 286 -17.59 5.89 18.51
CA THR A 286 -16.82 5.90 17.26
C THR A 286 -15.41 5.34 17.47
N PRO A 287 -14.83 4.60 16.50
CA PRO A 287 -13.43 4.20 16.50
C PRO A 287 -12.51 5.40 16.25
N ARG A 288 -12.35 6.24 17.28
CA ARG A 288 -11.62 7.53 17.23
C ARG A 288 -10.22 7.39 16.66
N ARG A 289 -9.50 6.32 17.04
CA ARG A 289 -8.15 6.05 16.54
C ARG A 289 -8.10 6.07 15.01
N MET A 290 -8.86 5.20 14.33
CA MET A 290 -8.79 5.05 12.86
C MET A 290 -9.15 6.32 12.10
N LEU A 291 -10.17 7.05 12.58
CA LEU A 291 -10.58 8.31 11.99
C LEU A 291 -9.53 9.40 12.17
N LEU A 292 -8.88 9.47 13.34
CA LEU A 292 -7.76 10.37 13.57
C LEU A 292 -6.52 9.98 12.75
N GLU A 293 -6.26 8.68 12.56
CA GLU A 293 -5.18 8.19 11.70
C GLU A 293 -5.40 8.62 10.24
N ALA A 294 -6.64 8.49 9.73
CA ALA A 294 -7.01 8.99 8.40
C ALA A 294 -6.81 10.50 8.29
N LEU A 295 -7.33 11.27 9.26
CA LEU A 295 -7.21 12.72 9.30
C LEU A 295 -5.75 13.17 9.32
N CYS A 296 -4.92 12.54 10.15
CA CYS A 296 -3.48 12.78 10.22
C CYS A 296 -2.82 12.60 8.86
N ALA A 297 -3.11 11.50 8.18
CA ALA A 297 -2.53 11.19 6.87
C ALA A 297 -3.00 12.14 5.76
N ILE A 298 -4.27 12.54 5.75
CA ILE A 298 -4.84 13.49 4.77
C ILE A 298 -4.17 14.86 4.89
N GLU A 299 -3.98 15.32 6.13
CA GLU A 299 -3.47 16.66 6.41
C GLU A 299 -1.95 16.71 6.63
N PHE A 300 -1.27 15.58 6.51
CA PHE A 300 0.11 15.42 6.96
C PHE A 300 1.07 16.44 6.34
N SER A 301 0.95 16.69 5.04
CA SER A 301 1.77 17.67 4.31
C SER A 301 1.48 19.12 4.70
N LYS A 302 0.35 19.39 5.36
CA LYS A 302 -0.08 20.71 5.84
C LYS A 302 0.17 20.90 7.33
N GLY A 303 0.84 19.94 7.99
CA GLY A 303 1.10 20.00 9.42
C GLY A 303 -0.09 19.65 10.32
N CYS A 304 -1.09 18.92 9.79
CA CYS A 304 -2.23 18.39 10.56
C CYS A 304 -3.01 19.44 11.38
N PRO A 305 -3.44 20.58 10.79
CA PRO A 305 -4.10 21.66 11.52
C PRO A 305 -5.32 21.20 12.32
N THR A 306 -6.11 20.25 11.80
CA THR A 306 -7.30 19.77 12.51
C THR A 306 -6.90 18.92 13.72
N LEU A 307 -5.84 18.10 13.62
CA LEU A 307 -5.34 17.38 14.80
C LEU A 307 -4.79 18.33 15.86
N CYS A 308 -4.10 19.41 15.47
CA CYS A 308 -3.62 20.42 16.41
C CYS A 308 -4.79 21.05 17.18
N GLN A 309 -5.87 21.40 16.48
CA GLN A 309 -7.09 21.90 17.14
C GLN A 309 -7.69 20.87 18.10
N LEU A 310 -7.81 19.60 17.68
CA LEU A 310 -8.34 18.53 18.53
C LEU A 310 -7.47 18.26 19.76
N ALA A 311 -6.15 18.42 19.65
CA ALA A 311 -5.21 18.27 20.76
C ALA A 311 -5.39 19.33 21.86
N GLU A 312 -5.99 20.47 21.55
CA GLU A 312 -6.27 21.57 22.49
C GLU A 312 -7.71 21.52 23.05
N GLY A 313 -8.54 20.58 22.60
CA GLY A 313 -9.95 20.50 22.98
C GLY A 313 -10.23 19.90 24.36
N ASP A 314 -11.47 20.11 24.82
CA ASP A 314 -11.93 19.70 26.16
C ASP A 314 -12.16 18.18 26.32
N ASP A 315 -12.38 17.44 25.21
CA ASP A 315 -12.45 15.97 25.24
C ASP A 315 -11.04 15.40 25.46
N THR A 316 -10.68 15.22 26.73
CA THR A 316 -9.34 14.81 27.16
C THR A 316 -8.85 13.51 26.51
N ALA A 317 -9.75 12.55 26.24
CA ALA A 317 -9.41 11.30 25.60
C ALA A 317 -9.10 11.49 24.11
N LEU A 318 -9.92 12.28 23.40
CA LEU A 318 -9.70 12.63 22.01
C LEU A 318 -8.43 13.48 21.84
N ALA A 319 -8.26 14.47 22.71
CA ALA A 319 -7.09 15.35 22.72
C ALA A 319 -5.79 14.58 22.96
N GLN A 320 -5.79 13.60 23.87
CA GLN A 320 -4.62 12.76 24.11
C GLN A 320 -4.26 11.89 22.90
N GLN A 321 -5.27 11.32 22.21
CA GLN A 321 -5.03 10.54 20.98
C GLN A 321 -4.49 11.43 19.85
N ALA A 322 -5.04 12.64 19.69
CA ALA A 322 -4.53 13.61 18.72
C ALA A 322 -3.06 14.00 19.01
N LYS A 323 -2.71 14.30 20.28
CA LYS A 323 -1.32 14.56 20.71
C LYS A 323 -0.38 13.41 20.38
N ASN A 324 -0.83 12.17 20.64
CA ASN A 324 -0.04 10.98 20.33
C ASN A 324 0.24 10.86 18.83
N LEU A 325 -0.76 11.13 17.98
CA LEU A 325 -0.61 11.08 16.52
C LEU A 325 0.24 12.23 15.96
N LEU A 326 0.20 13.42 16.56
CA LEU A 326 1.11 14.51 16.21
C LEU A 326 2.57 14.15 16.50
N ARG A 327 2.82 13.40 17.58
CA ARG A 327 4.17 12.93 17.94
C ARG A 327 4.61 11.70 17.15
N PHE A 328 3.67 10.82 16.82
CA PHE A 328 3.89 9.55 16.13
C PHE A 328 2.96 9.43 14.92
N PRO A 329 3.19 10.21 13.86
CA PRO A 329 2.31 10.25 12.71
C PRO A 329 2.30 8.90 11.99
N VAL A 330 1.08 8.52 11.61
CA VAL A 330 0.78 7.22 11.01
C VAL A 330 1.43 7.09 9.64
N VAL A 331 1.84 5.86 9.34
CA VAL A 331 2.42 5.46 8.07
C VAL A 331 1.29 5.23 7.07
N VAL A 332 1.23 5.97 5.96
CA VAL A 332 0.33 5.65 4.84
C VAL A 332 0.74 4.31 4.23
N ARG A 333 -0.19 3.44 3.82
CA ARG A 333 0.16 2.17 3.16
C ARG A 333 1.04 2.41 1.94
N ALA A 334 2.09 1.59 1.82
CA ALA A 334 2.59 1.22 0.50
C ALA A 334 1.40 0.72 -0.29
N SER A 335 1.16 1.30 -1.46
CA SER A 335 0.00 1.11 -2.31
C SER A 335 -0.09 -0.31 -2.91
N ASP A 336 -0.17 -1.34 -2.07
CA ASP A 336 -0.81 -2.60 -2.44
C ASP A 336 -2.35 -2.41 -2.52
N TRP A 337 -2.84 -1.23 -2.10
CA TRP A 337 -4.06 -0.53 -2.51
C TRP A 337 -3.89 0.31 -3.79
#